data_AF-A0A662QAW7-F1
#
_entry.id   AF-A0A662QAW7-F1
#
_cell.length_a   1.000
_cell.length_b   1.000
_cell.length_c   1.000
_cell.angle_alpha   90.00
_cell.angle_beta   90.00
_cell.angle_gamma   90.00
#
_symmetry.space_group_name_H-M   'P 1'
#
loop_
_entity.id
_entity.type
_entity.pdbx_description
1 polymer ?
#
loop_
_entity_poly.entity_id
_entity_poly.type
_entity_poly.pdbx_seq_one_letter_code
_entity_poly.pdbx_strand_id
1 'polypeptide(L)'
;MKNDEKCIEDVEVGTSLSRALIRALLEVLREGRFPPLMREIIQFYLRNVAVFKARVLDNNRITIPKEEVDLLGIRPGGYVAVILTKIEEVGGRG
;
A
#
# COMPACT_ATOMS: atom_id res chain seq x y z
N MET A 1 16.15 25.46 29.86
CA MET A 1 16.46 24.07 30.26
C MET A 1 15.41 23.18 29.60
N LYS A 2 15.86 22.34 28.67
CA LYS A 2 15.28 21.07 28.16
C LYS A 2 13.85 21.05 27.57
N ASN A 3 13.85 21.07 26.24
CA ASN A 3 13.39 20.06 25.27
C ASN A 3 11.91 19.64 25.17
N ASP A 4 11.47 19.84 23.92
CA ASP A 4 10.40 19.21 23.15
C ASP A 4 10.32 17.67 23.22
N GLU A 5 9.29 17.17 22.53
CA GLU A 5 9.13 15.84 21.90
C GLU A 5 8.12 14.90 22.59
N LYS A 6 6.94 14.67 21.99
CA LYS A 6 6.65 13.82 20.80
C LYS A 6 6.39 12.39 21.23
N CYS A 7 5.15 11.95 21.13
CA CYS A 7 4.81 10.52 21.04
C CYS A 7 3.79 10.35 19.93
N ILE A 8 4.30 10.12 18.72
CA ILE A 8 3.58 9.44 17.65
C ILE A 8 4.40 8.19 17.34
N GLU A 9 3.69 7.10 17.09
CA GLU A 9 4.08 5.85 16.43
C GLU A 9 4.49 4.67 17.32
N ASP A 10 3.48 4.05 17.91
CA ASP A 10 3.47 2.59 18.04
C ASP A 10 2.90 1.97 16.75
N VAL A 11 3.78 1.69 15.81
CA VAL A 11 3.56 0.72 14.71
C VAL A 11 4.66 -0.32 14.81
N GLU A 12 4.51 -1.22 15.77
CA GLU A 12 5.30 -2.44 15.87
C GLU A 12 4.45 -3.64 15.43
N VAL A 13 4.37 -3.90 14.12
CA VAL A 13 4.48 -5.27 13.55
C VAL A 13 4.98 -5.12 12.11
N GLY A 14 6.26 -5.48 11.86
CA GLY A 14 6.78 -5.76 10.51
C GLY A 14 7.90 -4.87 9.96
N THR A 15 8.43 -3.92 10.74
CA THR A 15 9.37 -2.88 10.26
C THR A 15 10.75 -3.39 9.82
N SER A 16 11.25 -4.52 10.35
CA SER A 16 12.61 -4.99 10.03
C SER A 16 12.70 -5.59 8.61
N LEU A 17 11.83 -6.54 8.29
CA LEU A 17 11.86 -7.27 7.02
C LEU A 17 11.36 -6.40 5.86
N SER A 18 10.33 -5.59 6.10
CA SER A 18 9.82 -4.62 5.12
C SER A 18 10.84 -3.53 4.82
N ARG A 19 11.52 -2.96 5.83
CA ARG A 19 12.62 -1.99 5.59
C ARG A 19 13.81 -2.63 4.90
N ALA A 20 14.18 -3.85 5.26
CA ALA A 20 15.27 -4.57 4.60
C ALA A 20 14.94 -4.85 3.13
N LEU A 21 13.72 -5.30 2.83
CA LEU A 21 13.24 -5.51 1.46
C LEU A 21 13.20 -4.20 0.67
N ILE A 22 12.68 -3.11 1.25
CA ILE A 22 12.64 -1.79 0.59
C ILE A 22 14.07 -1.29 0.32
N ARG A 23 15.00 -1.44 1.27
CA ARG A 23 16.41 -1.06 1.07
C ARG A 23 17.08 -1.88 -0.02
N ALA A 24 16.88 -3.21 0.00
CA ALA A 24 17.40 -4.08 -1.06
C ALA A 24 16.81 -3.70 -2.43
N LEU A 25 15.50 -3.40 -2.49
CA LEU A 25 14.85 -2.97 -3.72
C LEU A 25 15.44 -1.63 -4.23
N LEU A 26 15.68 -0.68 -3.31
CA LEU A 26 16.27 0.63 -3.63
C LEU A 26 17.73 0.53 -4.07
N GLU A 27 18.52 -0.38 -3.50
CA GLU A 27 19.88 -0.63 -3.96
C GLU A 27 19.91 -1.25 -5.37
N VAL A 28 19.03 -2.23 -5.63
CA VAL A 28 18.88 -2.80 -6.98
C VAL A 28 18.39 -1.75 -7.99
N LEU A 29 17.50 -0.84 -7.57
CA LEU A 29 17.10 0.36 -8.35
C LEU A 29 18.26 1.31 -8.62
N ARG A 30 19.11 1.56 -7.63
CA ARG A 30 20.28 2.45 -7.75
C ARG A 30 21.36 1.91 -8.66
N GLU A 31 21.59 0.59 -8.63
CA GLU A 31 22.61 -0.02 -9.48
C GLU A 31 22.21 -0.11 -10.95
N GLY A 32 20.95 0.16 -11.29
CA GLY A 32 20.46 0.07 -12.67
C GLY A 32 20.50 -1.34 -13.26
N ARG A 33 20.91 -2.35 -12.46
CA ARG A 33 21.05 -3.76 -12.82
C ARG A 33 19.74 -4.52 -12.72
N PHE A 34 18.64 -3.90 -13.15
CA PHE A 34 17.42 -4.67 -13.37
C PHE A 34 17.56 -5.42 -14.69
N PRO A 35 17.47 -6.76 -14.69
CA PRO A 35 17.16 -7.48 -15.91
C PRO A 35 15.93 -6.80 -16.55
N PRO A 36 15.92 -6.56 -17.87
CA PRO A 36 14.79 -5.89 -18.55
C PRO A 36 13.42 -6.43 -18.11
N LEU A 37 13.33 -7.75 -17.92
CA LEU A 37 12.15 -8.45 -17.41
C LEU A 37 11.67 -7.97 -16.03
N MET A 38 12.57 -7.68 -15.09
CA MET A 38 12.18 -7.21 -13.75
C MET A 38 11.65 -5.78 -13.78
N ARG A 39 12.23 -4.92 -14.64
CA ARG A 39 11.72 -3.57 -14.87
C ARG A 39 10.30 -3.63 -15.44
N GLU A 40 10.08 -4.51 -16.41
CA GLU A 40 8.75 -4.73 -17.00
C GLU A 40 7.74 -5.25 -15.99
N ILE A 41 8.13 -6.19 -15.12
CA ILE A 41 7.26 -6.71 -14.05
C ILE A 41 6.88 -5.60 -13.06
N ILE A 42 7.84 -4.78 -12.62
CA ILE A 42 7.58 -3.69 -11.68
C ILE A 42 6.65 -2.65 -12.34
N GLN A 43 6.91 -2.27 -13.58
CA GLN A 43 6.07 -1.31 -14.31
C GLN A 43 4.67 -1.88 -14.57
N PHE A 44 4.55 -3.18 -14.82
CA PHE A 44 3.27 -3.86 -14.96
C PHE A 44 2.50 -3.81 -13.64
N TYR A 45 3.13 -4.16 -12.52
CA TYR A 45 2.48 -4.10 -11.20
C TYR A 45 2.02 -2.68 -10.86
N LEU A 46 2.87 -1.67 -11.07
CA LEU A 46 2.55 -0.27 -10.78
C LEU A 46 1.41 0.28 -11.65
N ARG A 47 1.14 -0.31 -12.83
CA ARG A 47 0.04 0.11 -13.71
C ARG A 47 -1.27 -0.64 -13.48
N ASN A 48 -1.21 -1.84 -12.91
CA ASN A 48 -2.36 -2.74 -12.86
C ASN A 48 -2.82 -3.09 -11.44
N VAL A 49 -2.06 -2.72 -10.41
CA VAL A 49 -2.36 -3.09 -9.02
C VAL A 49 -2.37 -1.84 -8.15
N ALA A 50 -3.48 -1.65 -7.42
CA ALA A 50 -3.61 -0.65 -6.37
C ALA A 50 -3.70 -1.32 -5.00
N VAL A 51 -3.03 -0.75 -4.00
CA VAL A 51 -3.10 -1.19 -2.60
C VAL A 51 -3.46 0.02 -1.76
N PHE A 52 -4.66 0.00 -1.17
CA PHE A 52 -5.17 1.10 -0.35
C PHE A 52 -5.95 0.59 0.86
N LYS A 53 -5.97 1.39 1.93
CA LYS A 53 -6.81 1.14 3.10
C LYS A 53 -8.19 1.73 2.87
N ALA A 54 -9.23 0.92 3.02
CA ALA A 54 -10.62 1.37 2.91
C ALA A 54 -11.40 1.02 4.18
N ARG A 55 -12.28 1.94 4.59
CA ARG A 55 -13.27 1.67 5.63
C ARG A 55 -14.43 0.91 5.03
N VAL A 56 -14.84 -0.17 5.68
CA VAL A 56 -16.10 -0.85 5.38
C VAL A 56 -17.24 0.00 5.92
N LEU A 57 -18.16 0.41 5.04
CA LEU A 57 -19.35 1.17 5.39
C LEU A 57 -20.46 0.25 5.91
N ASP A 58 -21.47 0.80 6.57
CA ASP A 58 -22.56 0.06 7.24
C ASP A 58 -23.38 -0.85 6.30
N ASN A 59 -23.26 -0.65 5.00
CA ASN A 59 -23.91 -1.45 3.95
C ASN A 59 -22.96 -2.46 3.27
N ASN A 60 -21.88 -2.85 3.95
CA ASN A 60 -20.84 -3.75 3.43
C ASN A 60 -20.18 -3.25 2.14
N ARG A 61 -20.21 -1.93 1.89
CA ARG A 61 -19.52 -1.32 0.74
C ARG A 61 -18.16 -0.79 1.16
N ILE A 62 -17.21 -0.92 0.24
CA ILE A 62 -15.95 -0.19 0.24
C ILE A 62 -15.95 0.78 -0.95
N THR A 63 -15.30 1.91 -0.79
CA THR A 63 -15.11 2.88 -1.87
C THR A 63 -13.67 2.82 -2.35
N ILE A 64 -13.48 2.66 -3.65
CA ILE A 64 -12.16 2.77 -4.28
C ILE A 64 -11.84 4.27 -4.40
N PRO A 65 -10.67 4.75 -3.92
CA PRO A 65 -10.27 6.14 -4.06
C PRO A 65 -10.26 6.56 -5.53
N LYS A 66 -10.59 7.83 -5.80
CA LYS A 66 -10.70 8.34 -7.16
C LYS A 66 -9.36 8.24 -7.90
N GLU A 67 -8.27 8.48 -7.19
CA GLU A 67 -6.91 8.41 -7.70
C GLU A 67 -6.60 7.01 -8.25
N GLU A 68 -7.02 5.96 -7.53
CA GLU A 68 -6.83 4.57 -7.96
C GLU A 68 -7.77 4.20 -9.13
N VAL A 69 -8.99 4.74 -9.14
CA VAL A 69 -9.93 4.58 -10.27
C VAL A 69 -9.34 5.17 -11.55
N ASP A 70 -8.80 6.38 -11.47
CA ASP A 70 -8.20 7.07 -12.61
C ASP A 70 -6.91 6.37 -13.07
N LEU A 71 -6.06 5.94 -12.14
CA LEU A 71 -4.79 5.28 -12.44
C LEU A 71 -4.97 3.88 -13.05
N LEU A 72 -5.92 3.10 -12.53
CA LEU A 72 -6.24 1.75 -13.04
C LEU A 72 -7.23 1.78 -14.21
N GLY A 73 -7.78 2.95 -14.56
CA GLY A 73 -8.75 3.10 -15.64
C GLY A 73 -10.04 2.31 -15.40
N ILE A 74 -10.48 2.19 -14.14
CA ILE A 74 -11.69 1.44 -13.76
C ILE A 74 -12.92 2.15 -14.32
N ARG A 75 -13.83 1.39 -14.93
CA ARG A 75 -15.06 1.91 -15.53
C ARG A 75 -16.31 1.24 -14.94
N PRO A 76 -17.45 1.94 -14.90
CA PRO A 76 -18.72 1.33 -14.52
C PRO A 76 -19.03 0.09 -15.37
N GLY A 77 -19.45 -1.00 -14.71
CA GLY A 77 -19.74 -2.29 -15.35
C GLY A 77 -18.52 -3.18 -15.58
N GLY A 78 -17.31 -2.72 -15.26
CA GLY A 78 -16.10 -3.55 -15.28
C GLY A 78 -16.02 -4.50 -14.08
N TYR A 79 -15.27 -5.58 -14.25
CA TYR A 79 -14.92 -6.50 -13.17
C TYR A 79 -13.53 -6.17 -12.62
N VAL A 80 -13.36 -6.31 -11.31
CA VAL A 80 -12.08 -6.14 -10.63
C VAL A 80 -11.81 -7.35 -9.73
N ALA A 81 -10.54 -7.72 -9.60
CA ALA A 81 -10.12 -8.68 -8.59
C ALA A 81 -9.83 -7.92 -7.28
N VAL A 82 -10.34 -8.41 -6.16
CA VAL A 82 -10.17 -7.79 -4.84
C VAL A 82 -9.49 -8.78 -3.90
N ILE A 83 -8.41 -8.36 -3.26
CA ILE A 83 -7.72 -9.12 -2.22
C ILE A 83 -7.91 -8.35 -0.91
N LEU A 84 -8.58 -8.98 0.06
CA LEU A 84 -8.79 -8.40 1.38
C LEU A 84 -7.73 -8.93 2.35
N THR A 85 -7.02 -8.02 3.01
CA THR A 85 -6.10 -8.33 4.10
C THR A 85 -6.77 -8.08 5.46
N LYS A 86 -6.20 -8.62 6.54
CA LYS A 86 -6.78 -8.60 7.90
C LYS A 86 -7.38 -7.25 8.29
N ILE A 87 -8.60 -7.26 8.81
CA ILE A 87 -9.34 -6.08 9.28
C ILE A 87 -8.68 -5.57 10.57
N GLU A 88 -8.28 -4.30 10.59
CA GLU A 88 -7.89 -3.60 11.80
C GLU A 88 -9.14 -2.93 12.39
N GLU A 89 -9.58 -3.40 13.56
CA GLU A 89 -10.58 -2.68 14.34
C GLU A 89 -9.93 -1.40 14.87
N VAL A 90 -10.48 -0.25 14.50
CA VAL A 90 -10.13 1.02 15.15
C VAL A 90 -10.73 0.93 16.55
N GLY A 91 -9.92 0.51 17.52
CA GLY A 91 -10.33 0.28 18.90
C GLY A 91 -11.16 1.44 19.44
N GLY A 92 -12.46 1.20 19.59
CA GLY A 92 -13.35 2.07 20.35
C GLY A 92 -13.04 1.87 21.83
N ARG A 93 -12.53 2.91 22.48
CA ARG A 93 -12.62 3.02 23.94
C ARG A 93 -14.10 3.09 24.30
N GLY A 94 -14.60 2.04 24.94
CA GLY A 94 -15.78 2.05 25.81
C GLY A 94 -15.31 1.84 27.23
#